data_AF-A0A3C1BTP1-F1
#
_entry.id   AF-A0A3C1BTP1-F1
#
_cell.length_a   1.000
_cell.length_b   1.000
_cell.length_c   1.000
_cell.angle_alpha   90.00
_cell.angle_beta   90.00
_cell.angle_gamma   90.00
#
_symmetry.space_group_name_H-M   'P 1'
#
loop_
_entity.id
_entity.type
_entity.pdbx_description
1 polymer ?
#
loop_
_entity_poly.entity_id
_entity_poly.type
_entity_poly.pdbx_seq_one_letter_code
_entity_poly.pdbx_strand_id
1 'polypeptide(L)'
;MKTDPRVEACAKAKDSLIAYCMLSYRDFVPGWHHRLLARELELVEKGETDRLMVMMPPRHGKSEVTSVRFPAWFMGRNPKLNVIACSYSADLAESFSRRVRDLTASKLFRGVFGGKGLKRNVRSAARWELEEGGRYLAAGAGGSITGQGGHLIIIDDPVKNSEQASSAVYRDKLWEWYRSTLFTRLEKNGRIILVQTRWHEDDLAGRLLAEAPDEWKVLKLPAVAEEDGFFRRCGEPLWAEKYGRDELGRIKQSVGSRVWNALYMQEPAPDSGTVLKRDWWRYYKTMPSDVDYWFQSWDMSFKGSEGADYVVGQVWAVKGSGRYLADMVRDRMDFSATVRAVKNLTALWPQAKAKYVEDKANGSAVLSALRKEIQGLIAVEPKGSKIARAYAVQPILEAGNVYLPEDKAFSAELVEEAAAFPFGRHDDMVDALTQALNESGTRAVPEGAYSGTSRKAGYIFKGY
;
A
#
# COMPACT_ATOMS: atom_id res chain seq x y z
N MET A 1 3.95 -33.69 -43.95
CA MET A 1 4.98 -32.74 -43.44
C MET A 1 4.57 -32.30 -42.05
N LYS A 2 5.40 -32.50 -41.02
CA LYS A 2 5.14 -31.93 -39.69
C LYS A 2 5.35 -30.41 -39.78
N THR A 3 4.35 -29.62 -39.40
CA THR A 3 4.47 -28.16 -39.29
C THR A 3 5.58 -27.78 -38.31
N ASP A 4 6.38 -26.75 -38.64
CA ASP A 4 7.41 -26.24 -37.73
C ASP A 4 6.75 -25.86 -36.39
N PRO A 5 7.19 -26.44 -35.25
CA PRO A 5 6.64 -26.14 -33.93
C PRO A 5 6.57 -24.64 -33.59
N ARG A 6 7.45 -23.82 -34.18
CA ARG A 6 7.45 -22.36 -34.01
C ARG A 6 6.25 -21.71 -34.69
N VAL A 7 5.88 -22.19 -35.87
CA VAL A 7 4.73 -21.69 -36.62
C VAL A 7 3.44 -22.03 -35.87
N GLU A 8 3.35 -23.26 -35.35
CA GLU A 8 2.20 -23.69 -34.54
C GLU A 8 2.08 -22.88 -33.24
N ALA A 9 3.20 -22.65 -32.54
CA ALA A 9 3.23 -21.82 -31.34
C ALA A 9 2.80 -20.36 -31.62
N CYS A 10 3.27 -19.77 -32.73
CA CYS A 10 2.86 -18.43 -33.15
C CYS A 10 1.36 -18.36 -33.49
N ALA A 11 0.83 -19.36 -34.21
CA ALA A 11 -0.58 -19.43 -34.53
C ALA A 11 -1.44 -19.52 -33.26
N LYS A 12 -1.04 -20.38 -32.31
CA LYS A 12 -1.73 -20.49 -31.01
C LYS A 12 -1.65 -19.19 -30.20
N ALA A 13 -0.49 -18.54 -30.18
CA ALA A 13 -0.30 -17.28 -29.48
C ALA A 13 -1.11 -16.12 -30.09
N LYS A 14 -1.42 -16.18 -31.39
CA LYS A 14 -2.29 -15.20 -32.04
C LYS A 14 -3.71 -15.24 -31.48
N ASP A 15 -4.24 -16.43 -31.20
CA ASP A 15 -5.64 -16.63 -30.78
C ASP A 15 -5.82 -16.93 -29.29
N SER A 16 -4.74 -17.10 -28.54
CA SER A 16 -4.78 -17.32 -27.10
C SER A 16 -3.78 -16.41 -26.38
N LEU A 17 -4.30 -15.53 -25.53
CA LEU A 17 -3.52 -14.62 -24.71
C LEU A 17 -2.60 -15.39 -23.78
N ILE A 18 -3.04 -16.49 -23.17
CA ILE A 18 -2.16 -17.26 -22.27
C ILE A 18 -1.01 -17.91 -23.04
N ALA A 19 -1.25 -18.39 -24.26
CA ALA A 19 -0.19 -18.92 -25.11
C ALA A 19 0.79 -17.80 -25.52
N TYR A 20 0.28 -16.62 -25.82
CA TYR A 20 1.11 -15.44 -26.07
C TYR A 20 1.96 -15.07 -24.85
N CYS A 21 1.39 -15.12 -23.64
CA CYS A 21 2.11 -14.82 -22.40
C CYS A 21 3.30 -15.76 -22.17
N MET A 22 3.09 -17.07 -22.38
CA MET A 22 4.14 -18.10 -22.28
C MET A 22 5.20 -17.93 -23.38
N LEU A 23 4.79 -17.55 -24.59
CA LEU A 23 5.71 -17.36 -25.71
C LEU A 23 6.56 -16.10 -25.53
N SER A 24 5.96 -15.00 -25.08
CA SER A 24 6.60 -13.69 -24.93
C SER A 24 7.41 -13.56 -23.64
N TYR A 25 7.22 -14.47 -22.67
CA TYR A 25 7.99 -14.53 -21.44
C TYR A 25 8.26 -15.97 -21.05
N ARG A 26 9.47 -16.43 -21.37
CA ARG A 26 9.85 -17.84 -21.25
C ARG A 26 9.77 -18.39 -19.83
N ASP A 27 10.01 -17.55 -18.82
CA ASP A 27 9.96 -17.97 -17.41
C ASP A 27 8.54 -17.83 -16.82
N PHE A 28 7.55 -17.44 -17.63
CA PHE A 28 6.17 -17.37 -17.19
C PHE A 28 5.55 -18.75 -17.11
N VAL A 29 5.38 -19.25 -15.89
CA VAL A 29 4.66 -20.49 -15.61
C VAL A 29 3.24 -20.15 -15.13
N PRO A 30 2.20 -20.27 -15.99
CA PRO A 30 0.86 -19.86 -15.61
C PRO A 30 0.15 -20.91 -14.74
N GLY A 31 -0.13 -20.53 -13.50
CA GLY A 31 -1.18 -21.13 -12.68
C GLY A 31 -2.59 -20.99 -13.29
N TRP A 32 -3.57 -21.70 -12.72
CA TRP A 32 -4.95 -21.71 -13.20
C TRP A 32 -5.60 -20.32 -13.18
N HIS A 33 -5.27 -19.49 -12.19
CA HIS A 33 -5.82 -18.14 -12.02
C HIS A 33 -5.34 -17.19 -13.14
N HIS A 34 -4.10 -17.36 -13.62
CA HIS A 34 -3.63 -16.63 -14.81
C HIS A 34 -4.37 -17.04 -16.08
N ARG A 35 -4.73 -18.32 -16.21
CA ARG A 35 -5.53 -18.82 -17.35
C ARG A 35 -6.94 -18.26 -17.32
N LEU A 36 -7.55 -18.22 -16.14
CA LEU A 36 -8.85 -17.59 -15.93
C LEU A 36 -8.80 -16.09 -16.26
N LEU A 37 -7.83 -15.36 -15.72
CA LEU A 37 -7.61 -13.95 -16.05
C LEU A 37 -7.42 -13.75 -17.56
N ALA A 38 -6.60 -14.57 -18.21
CA ALA A 38 -6.37 -14.46 -19.64
C ALA A 38 -7.66 -14.68 -20.45
N ARG A 39 -8.49 -15.65 -20.05
CA ARG A 39 -9.80 -15.91 -20.66
C ARG A 39 -10.73 -14.70 -20.53
N GLU A 40 -10.79 -14.07 -19.35
CA GLU A 40 -11.62 -12.88 -19.14
C GLU A 40 -11.15 -11.69 -19.99
N LEU A 41 -9.85 -11.51 -20.13
CA LEU A 41 -9.26 -10.49 -21.00
C LEU A 41 -9.52 -10.76 -22.50
N GLU A 42 -9.53 -12.03 -22.91
CA GLU A 42 -9.92 -12.43 -24.28
C GLU A 42 -11.40 -12.08 -24.57
N LEU A 43 -12.30 -12.19 -23.59
CA LEU A 43 -13.69 -11.74 -23.74
C LEU A 43 -13.77 -10.22 -23.91
N VAL A 44 -12.92 -9.46 -23.22
CA VAL A 44 -12.82 -8.01 -23.39
C VAL A 44 -12.36 -7.64 -24.81
N GLU A 45 -11.35 -8.35 -25.32
CA GLU A 45 -10.86 -8.14 -26.69
C GLU A 45 -11.96 -8.38 -27.72
N LYS A 46 -12.70 -9.47 -27.59
CA LYS A 46 -13.85 -9.80 -28.46
C LYS A 46 -15.02 -8.82 -28.33
N GLY A 47 -15.06 -8.01 -27.27
CA GLY A 47 -16.17 -7.10 -26.98
C GLY A 47 -17.37 -7.78 -26.34
N GLU A 48 -17.21 -9.00 -25.82
CA GLU A 48 -18.21 -9.71 -25.03
C GLU A 48 -18.27 -9.20 -23.57
N THR A 49 -17.25 -8.45 -23.15
CA THR A 49 -17.20 -7.75 -21.86
C THR A 49 -16.59 -6.37 -22.10
N ASP A 50 -17.31 -5.31 -21.79
CA ASP A 50 -16.84 -3.93 -21.99
C ASP A 50 -16.36 -3.27 -20.69
N ARG A 51 -16.77 -3.77 -19.53
CA ARG A 51 -16.31 -3.36 -18.20
C ARG A 51 -15.86 -4.57 -17.40
N LEU A 52 -14.55 -4.69 -17.20
CA LEU A 52 -13.95 -5.77 -16.42
C LEU A 52 -13.22 -5.20 -15.22
N MET A 53 -13.53 -5.72 -14.04
CA MET A 53 -12.80 -5.43 -12.82
C MET A 53 -12.03 -6.67 -12.39
N VAL A 54 -10.73 -6.54 -12.15
CA VAL A 54 -9.84 -7.63 -11.71
C VAL A 54 -9.28 -7.26 -10.34
N MET A 55 -9.74 -7.96 -9.30
CA MET A 55 -9.24 -7.81 -7.93
C MET A 55 -8.40 -9.02 -7.56
N MET A 56 -7.10 -8.81 -7.36
CA MET A 56 -6.17 -9.90 -7.07
C MET A 56 -5.02 -9.40 -6.17
N PRO A 57 -4.50 -10.23 -5.24
CA PRO A 57 -3.46 -9.79 -4.32
C PRO A 57 -2.17 -9.31 -5.00
N PRO A 58 -1.32 -8.55 -4.27
CA PRO A 58 -0.03 -8.13 -4.78
C PRO A 58 0.82 -9.33 -5.21
N ARG A 59 1.66 -9.14 -6.23
CA ARG A 59 2.62 -10.16 -6.71
C ARG A 59 2.01 -11.48 -7.20
N HIS A 60 0.71 -11.51 -7.52
CA HIS A 60 0.01 -12.66 -8.11
C HIS A 60 -0.07 -12.63 -9.65
N GLY A 61 0.75 -11.79 -10.30
CA GLY A 61 0.88 -11.78 -11.77
C GLY A 61 -0.16 -10.95 -12.53
N LYS A 62 -1.05 -10.21 -11.84
CA LYS A 62 -2.12 -9.41 -12.47
C LYS A 62 -1.61 -8.43 -13.53
N SER A 63 -0.72 -7.52 -13.16
CA SER A 63 -0.19 -6.49 -14.06
C SER A 63 0.68 -7.08 -15.19
N GLU A 64 1.31 -8.23 -14.93
CA GLU A 64 2.14 -8.91 -15.92
C GLU A 64 1.31 -9.41 -17.12
N VAL A 65 0.11 -9.94 -16.83
CA VAL A 65 -0.86 -10.37 -17.84
C VAL A 65 -1.64 -9.16 -18.38
N THR A 66 -2.27 -8.37 -17.51
CA THR A 66 -3.23 -7.31 -17.88
C THR A 66 -2.57 -6.05 -18.44
N SER A 67 -1.44 -5.60 -17.89
CA SER A 67 -0.88 -4.27 -18.18
C SER A 67 0.32 -4.31 -19.13
N VAL A 68 0.84 -5.50 -19.41
CA VAL A 68 2.01 -5.68 -20.29
C VAL A 68 1.70 -6.56 -21.49
N ARG A 69 1.24 -7.81 -21.26
CA ARG A 69 1.03 -8.76 -22.37
C ARG A 69 -0.27 -8.53 -23.10
N PHE A 70 -1.35 -8.29 -22.35
CA PHE A 70 -2.66 -8.04 -22.92
C PHE A 70 -2.70 -6.84 -23.87
N PRO A 71 -2.22 -5.63 -23.51
CA PRO A 71 -2.25 -4.51 -24.46
C PRO A 71 -1.43 -4.77 -25.72
N ALA A 72 -0.26 -5.42 -25.61
CA ALA A 72 0.51 -5.81 -26.79
C ALA A 72 -0.32 -6.77 -27.67
N TRP A 73 -0.87 -7.84 -27.07
CA TRP A 73 -1.69 -8.82 -27.77
C TRP A 73 -2.94 -8.21 -28.42
N PHE A 74 -3.65 -7.36 -27.68
CA PHE A 74 -4.82 -6.61 -28.15
C PHE A 74 -4.46 -5.76 -29.38
N MET A 75 -3.37 -5.00 -29.33
CA MET A 75 -2.92 -4.19 -30.48
C MET A 75 -2.46 -5.05 -31.65
N GLY A 76 -1.84 -6.21 -31.43
CA GLY A 76 -1.45 -7.14 -32.51
C GLY A 76 -2.65 -7.71 -33.29
N ARG A 77 -3.75 -7.94 -32.58
CA ARG A 77 -5.04 -8.37 -33.15
C ARG A 77 -5.85 -7.20 -33.74
N ASN A 78 -5.77 -6.05 -33.09
CA ASN A 78 -6.54 -4.85 -33.40
C ASN A 78 -5.62 -3.65 -33.70
N PRO A 79 -4.85 -3.69 -34.80
CA PRO A 79 -3.69 -2.81 -34.99
C PRO A 79 -4.03 -1.34 -35.32
N LYS A 80 -5.33 -1.03 -35.48
CA LYS A 80 -5.86 0.32 -35.67
C LYS A 80 -6.50 0.91 -34.42
N LEU A 81 -6.65 0.11 -33.36
CA LEU A 81 -7.33 0.53 -32.14
C LEU A 81 -6.34 1.14 -31.15
N ASN A 82 -6.82 2.15 -30.41
CA ASN A 82 -6.01 2.89 -29.45
C ASN A 82 -6.14 2.31 -28.04
N VAL A 83 -5.02 2.28 -27.31
CA VAL A 83 -4.92 1.86 -25.92
C VAL A 83 -4.52 3.04 -25.04
N ILE A 84 -5.23 3.26 -23.95
CA ILE A 84 -4.83 4.17 -22.86
C ILE A 84 -4.56 3.30 -21.63
N ALA A 85 -3.37 3.43 -21.05
CA ALA A 85 -2.99 2.71 -19.84
C ALA A 85 -2.63 3.69 -18.73
N CYS A 86 -3.25 3.53 -17.58
CA CYS A 86 -3.10 4.38 -16.42
C CYS A 86 -2.63 3.58 -15.21
N SER A 87 -1.79 4.19 -14.37
CA SER A 87 -1.42 3.65 -13.05
C SER A 87 -1.35 4.78 -12.02
N TYR A 88 -1.19 4.49 -10.71
CA TYR A 88 -1.15 5.56 -9.68
C TYR A 88 -0.14 6.69 -9.95
N SER A 89 0.90 6.44 -10.75
CA SER A 89 1.86 7.46 -11.21
C SER A 89 2.17 7.32 -12.69
N ALA A 90 2.57 8.43 -13.31
CA ALA A 90 3.03 8.45 -14.70
C ALA A 90 4.27 7.56 -14.90
N ASP A 91 5.23 7.59 -13.97
CA ASP A 91 6.44 6.78 -14.05
C ASP A 91 6.15 5.27 -14.10
N LEU A 92 5.18 4.79 -13.31
CA LEU A 92 4.79 3.39 -13.31
C LEU A 92 4.10 3.03 -14.63
N ALA A 93 3.16 3.86 -15.10
CA ALA A 93 2.48 3.66 -16.36
C ALA A 93 3.46 3.63 -17.56
N GLU A 94 4.44 4.54 -17.56
CA GLU A 94 5.51 4.56 -18.57
C GLU A 94 6.43 3.34 -18.48
N SER A 95 6.68 2.83 -17.28
CA SER A 95 7.46 1.59 -17.10
C SER A 95 6.77 0.39 -17.76
N PHE A 96 5.44 0.27 -17.63
CA PHE A 96 4.68 -0.74 -18.35
C PHE A 96 4.69 -0.47 -19.85
N SER A 97 4.47 0.77 -20.27
CA SER A 97 4.50 1.16 -21.67
C SER A 97 5.81 0.81 -22.37
N ARG A 98 6.97 1.01 -21.72
CA ARG A 98 8.28 0.56 -22.25
C ARG A 98 8.27 -0.93 -22.54
N ARG A 99 7.77 -1.75 -21.60
CA ARG A 99 7.69 -3.21 -21.76
C ARG A 99 6.74 -3.61 -22.89
N VAL A 100 5.56 -2.97 -22.99
CA VAL A 100 4.60 -3.21 -24.09
C VAL A 100 5.22 -2.85 -25.44
N ARG A 101 5.87 -1.68 -25.51
CA ARG A 101 6.53 -1.18 -26.73
C ARG A 101 7.66 -2.10 -27.18
N ASP A 102 8.51 -2.53 -26.25
CA ASP A 102 9.65 -3.39 -26.54
C ASP A 102 9.19 -4.79 -26.99
N LEU A 103 8.10 -5.33 -26.38
CA LEU A 103 7.42 -6.52 -26.88
C LEU A 103 6.91 -6.32 -28.31
N THR A 104 6.26 -5.20 -28.58
CA THR A 104 5.69 -4.86 -29.89
C THR A 104 6.76 -4.61 -30.97
N ALA A 105 7.95 -4.18 -30.58
CA ALA A 105 9.10 -4.04 -31.46
C ALA A 105 9.78 -5.38 -31.80
N SER A 106 9.49 -6.45 -31.05
CA SER A 106 10.20 -7.72 -31.15
C SER A 106 9.89 -8.50 -32.44
N LYS A 107 10.84 -9.35 -32.87
CA LYS A 107 10.62 -10.30 -33.97
C LYS A 107 9.49 -11.29 -33.66
N LEU A 108 9.34 -11.65 -32.38
CA LEU A 108 8.27 -12.53 -31.90
C LEU A 108 6.91 -11.93 -32.18
N PHE A 109 6.68 -10.68 -31.82
CA PHE A 109 5.42 -9.98 -32.08
C PHE A 109 5.09 -9.96 -33.57
N ARG A 110 6.05 -9.57 -34.41
CA ARG A 110 5.89 -9.58 -35.87
C ARG A 110 5.56 -10.98 -36.39
N GLY A 111 6.20 -12.01 -35.86
CA GLY A 111 5.93 -13.41 -36.22
C GLY A 111 4.53 -13.88 -35.84
N VAL A 112 4.05 -13.51 -34.65
CA VAL A 112 2.70 -13.87 -34.16
C VAL A 112 1.61 -13.14 -34.94
N PHE A 113 1.80 -11.84 -35.22
CA PHE A 113 0.75 -10.98 -35.78
C PHE A 113 0.86 -10.70 -37.26
N GLY A 114 1.73 -11.40 -37.99
CA GLY A 114 1.80 -11.35 -39.46
C GLY A 114 2.45 -10.08 -39.99
N GLY A 115 3.59 -9.70 -39.41
CA GLY A 115 4.40 -8.56 -39.85
C GLY A 115 4.08 -7.23 -39.16
N LYS A 116 2.93 -7.13 -38.49
CA LYS A 116 2.53 -5.92 -37.76
C LYS A 116 3.51 -5.54 -36.67
N GLY A 117 3.65 -4.25 -36.39
CA GLY A 117 4.58 -3.82 -35.35
C GLY A 117 4.73 -2.33 -35.17
N LEU A 118 5.68 -1.99 -34.30
CA LEU A 118 5.97 -0.61 -33.91
C LEU A 118 6.46 0.23 -35.10
N LYS A 119 5.94 1.45 -35.22
CA LYS A 119 6.42 2.46 -36.17
C LYS A 119 7.90 2.75 -35.96
N ARG A 120 8.64 2.97 -37.05
CA ARG A 120 10.09 3.25 -37.01
C ARG A 120 10.41 4.51 -36.19
N ASN A 121 11.57 4.51 -35.53
CA ASN A 121 12.16 5.65 -34.79
C ASN A 121 11.34 6.19 -33.59
N VAL A 122 10.45 5.38 -33.03
CA VAL A 122 9.74 5.72 -31.79
C VAL A 122 10.69 5.66 -30.59
N ARG A 123 10.89 6.80 -29.91
CA ARG A 123 11.71 6.89 -28.68
C ARG A 123 10.88 7.07 -27.40
N SER A 124 9.68 7.64 -27.50
CA SER A 124 8.85 7.97 -26.35
C SER A 124 8.31 6.71 -25.65
N ALA A 125 8.30 6.75 -24.31
CA ALA A 125 7.63 5.78 -23.47
C ALA A 125 6.17 6.16 -23.20
N ALA A 126 5.87 7.46 -23.08
CA ALA A 126 4.52 7.93 -22.80
C ALA A 126 3.56 7.73 -23.99
N ARG A 127 4.03 7.88 -25.23
CA ARG A 127 3.18 7.77 -26.43
C ARG A 127 3.91 7.12 -27.60
N TRP A 128 3.28 6.12 -28.22
CA TRP A 128 3.80 5.48 -29.42
C TRP A 128 2.68 4.90 -30.29
N GLU A 129 3.03 4.47 -31.51
CA GLU A 129 2.08 4.07 -32.55
C GLU A 129 2.62 2.86 -33.33
N LEU A 130 1.72 1.99 -33.78
CA LEU A 130 2.02 0.93 -34.74
C LEU A 130 2.11 1.48 -36.17
N GLU A 131 2.73 0.74 -37.08
CA GLU A 131 2.73 1.08 -38.51
C GLU A 131 1.30 1.16 -39.08
N GLU A 132 0.36 0.41 -38.50
CA GLU A 132 -1.05 0.38 -38.88
C GLU A 132 -1.91 1.52 -38.29
N GLY A 133 -1.35 2.33 -37.40
CA GLY A 133 -2.01 3.54 -36.85
C GLY A 133 -2.61 3.42 -35.44
N GLY A 134 -2.68 2.22 -34.87
CA GLY A 134 -3.09 2.03 -33.47
C GLY A 134 -2.08 2.64 -32.50
N ARG A 135 -2.56 3.41 -31.53
CA ARG A 135 -1.72 4.18 -30.61
C ARG A 135 -1.79 3.66 -29.20
N TYR A 136 -0.69 3.81 -28.47
CA TYR A 136 -0.61 3.54 -27.04
C TYR A 136 -0.26 4.84 -26.31
N LEU A 137 -1.02 5.15 -25.26
CA LEU A 137 -0.80 6.28 -24.37
C LEU A 137 -0.69 5.79 -22.92
N ALA A 138 0.41 6.13 -22.25
CA ALA A 138 0.57 5.93 -20.81
C ALA A 138 0.36 7.25 -20.05
N ALA A 139 -0.37 7.20 -18.93
CA ALA A 139 -0.62 8.36 -18.08
C ALA A 139 -0.71 7.97 -16.59
N GLY A 140 -0.46 8.93 -15.70
CA GLY A 140 -0.74 8.76 -14.28
C GLY A 140 -2.22 9.00 -13.96
N ALA A 141 -2.76 8.26 -12.99
CA ALA A 141 -4.06 8.51 -12.40
C ALA A 141 -4.09 9.90 -11.75
N GLY A 142 -5.12 10.68 -12.03
CA GLY A 142 -5.19 12.10 -11.64
C GLY A 142 -4.37 13.04 -12.54
N GLY A 143 -3.68 12.53 -13.56
CA GLY A 143 -2.94 13.31 -14.56
C GLY A 143 -3.75 13.61 -15.81
N SER A 144 -3.22 14.47 -16.67
CA SER A 144 -3.86 14.82 -17.94
C SER A 144 -3.77 13.69 -18.96
N ILE A 145 -4.85 13.49 -19.71
CA ILE A 145 -4.92 12.54 -20.83
C ILE A 145 -5.27 13.34 -22.09
N THR A 146 -4.24 13.64 -22.88
CA THR A 146 -4.36 14.52 -24.04
C THR A 146 -4.24 13.75 -25.35
N GLY A 147 -4.97 14.23 -26.36
CA GLY A 147 -4.59 14.02 -27.75
C GLY A 147 -5.13 12.78 -28.46
N GLN A 148 -6.06 11.98 -27.89
CA GLN A 148 -6.99 11.05 -28.60
C GLN A 148 -7.82 10.17 -27.65
N GLY A 149 -8.89 9.56 -28.17
CA GLY A 149 -9.68 8.57 -27.45
C GLY A 149 -9.08 7.15 -27.46
N GLY A 150 -9.50 6.34 -26.49
CA GLY A 150 -9.08 4.97 -26.25
C GLY A 150 -10.21 3.98 -26.53
N HIS A 151 -9.90 2.94 -27.31
CA HIS A 151 -10.79 1.80 -27.54
C HIS A 151 -10.61 0.73 -26.46
N LEU A 152 -9.44 0.71 -25.82
CA LEU A 152 -9.15 -0.05 -24.62
C LEU A 152 -8.52 0.89 -23.59
N ILE A 153 -9.13 1.00 -22.42
CA ILE A 153 -8.58 1.73 -21.28
C ILE A 153 -8.24 0.70 -20.20
N ILE A 154 -6.99 0.72 -19.72
CA ILE A 154 -6.53 -0.10 -18.61
C ILE A 154 -6.17 0.83 -17.46
N ILE A 155 -6.75 0.61 -16.29
CA ILE A 155 -6.42 1.30 -15.04
C ILE A 155 -5.80 0.26 -14.12
N ASP A 156 -4.49 0.36 -13.86
CA ASP A 156 -3.73 -0.58 -13.04
C ASP A 156 -3.26 0.05 -11.73
N ASP A 157 -3.81 -0.45 -10.61
CA ASP A 157 -3.52 0.00 -9.25
C ASP A 157 -3.50 1.55 -9.18
N PRO A 158 -4.66 2.24 -9.29
CA PRO A 158 -4.72 3.70 -9.35
C PRO A 158 -4.38 4.40 -8.02
N VAL A 159 -4.16 3.64 -6.94
CA VAL A 159 -3.81 4.11 -5.60
C VAL A 159 -2.46 3.53 -5.19
N LYS A 160 -1.53 4.37 -4.73
CA LYS A 160 -0.15 3.96 -4.43
C LYS A 160 0.00 3.19 -3.12
N ASN A 161 -0.64 3.67 -2.06
CA ASN A 161 -0.41 3.23 -0.69
C ASN A 161 -1.60 3.53 0.22
N SER A 162 -1.52 3.07 1.47
CA SER A 162 -2.54 3.28 2.50
C SER A 162 -2.84 4.75 2.79
N GLU A 163 -1.82 5.62 2.74
CA GLU A 163 -1.98 7.06 2.96
C GLU A 163 -2.91 7.70 1.91
N GLN A 164 -2.66 7.44 0.63
CA GLN A 164 -3.55 7.89 -0.44
C GLN A 164 -4.94 7.25 -0.34
N ALA A 165 -5.01 5.95 -0.04
CA ALA A 165 -6.27 5.23 0.07
C ALA A 165 -7.16 5.78 1.21
N SER A 166 -6.56 6.16 2.33
CA SER A 166 -7.29 6.67 3.50
C SER A 166 -7.68 8.15 3.37
N SER A 167 -7.13 8.85 2.36
CA SER A 167 -7.43 10.26 2.12
C SER A 167 -8.69 10.41 1.26
N ALA A 168 -9.80 10.84 1.88
CA ALA A 168 -11.05 11.14 1.16
C ALA A 168 -10.83 12.14 0.01
N VAL A 169 -10.02 13.18 0.25
CA VAL A 169 -9.65 14.17 -0.77
C VAL A 169 -8.96 13.52 -1.98
N TYR A 170 -8.07 12.55 -1.74
CA TYR A 170 -7.42 11.83 -2.84
C TYR A 170 -8.42 10.96 -3.59
N ARG A 171 -9.31 10.24 -2.88
CA ARG A 171 -10.35 9.42 -3.50
C ARG A 171 -11.32 10.25 -4.34
N ASP A 172 -11.74 11.42 -3.84
CA ASP A 172 -12.58 12.36 -4.57
C ASP A 172 -11.91 12.91 -5.82
N LYS A 173 -10.62 13.26 -5.72
CA LYS A 173 -9.83 13.69 -6.88
C LYS A 173 -9.69 12.58 -7.92
N LEU A 174 -9.45 11.34 -7.50
CA LEU A 174 -9.34 10.19 -8.39
C LEU A 174 -10.69 9.89 -9.07
N TRP A 175 -11.78 9.99 -8.31
CA TRP A 175 -13.15 9.83 -8.80
C TRP A 175 -13.49 10.88 -9.87
N GLU A 176 -13.22 12.15 -9.58
CA GLU A 176 -13.42 13.25 -10.52
C GLU A 176 -12.57 13.06 -11.78
N TRP A 177 -11.29 12.70 -11.63
CA TRP A 177 -10.42 12.38 -12.76
C TRP A 177 -10.98 11.25 -13.63
N TYR A 178 -11.49 10.18 -13.02
CA TYR A 178 -12.11 9.09 -13.77
C TYR A 178 -13.27 9.60 -14.61
N ARG A 179 -14.19 10.37 -14.02
CA ARG A 179 -15.40 10.87 -14.69
C ARG A 179 -15.11 11.91 -15.76
N SER A 180 -14.35 12.96 -15.43
CA SER A 180 -14.20 14.12 -16.33
C SER A 180 -13.04 13.99 -17.31
N THR A 181 -12.01 13.22 -16.96
CA THR A 181 -10.79 13.10 -17.79
C THR A 181 -10.69 11.75 -18.48
N LEU A 182 -10.81 10.63 -17.75
CA LEU A 182 -10.58 9.30 -18.33
C LEU A 182 -11.78 8.85 -19.16
N PHE A 183 -12.98 8.88 -18.58
CA PHE A 183 -14.19 8.36 -19.20
C PHE A 183 -14.56 9.14 -20.48
N THR A 184 -14.33 10.46 -20.51
CA THR A 184 -14.53 11.30 -21.70
C THR A 184 -13.56 11.00 -22.85
N ARG A 185 -12.57 10.12 -22.64
CA ARG A 185 -11.67 9.60 -23.69
C ARG A 185 -12.09 8.24 -24.20
N LEU A 186 -13.11 7.61 -23.63
CA LEU A 186 -13.59 6.33 -24.11
C LEU A 186 -14.23 6.49 -25.50
N GLU A 187 -13.71 5.77 -26.49
CA GLU A 187 -14.30 5.74 -27.82
C GLU A 187 -15.61 4.94 -27.85
N LYS A 188 -16.38 5.07 -28.94
CA LYS A 188 -17.56 4.22 -29.15
C LYS A 188 -17.15 2.74 -29.11
N ASN A 189 -17.90 1.93 -28.36
CA ASN A 189 -17.59 0.52 -28.07
C ASN A 189 -16.25 0.32 -27.32
N GLY A 190 -15.75 1.36 -26.66
CA GLY A 190 -14.54 1.28 -25.85
C GLY A 190 -14.74 0.39 -24.63
N ARG A 191 -13.68 -0.34 -24.26
CA ARG A 191 -13.65 -1.18 -23.07
C ARG A 191 -12.80 -0.58 -21.97
N ILE A 192 -13.18 -0.80 -20.72
CA ILE A 192 -12.42 -0.41 -19.54
C ILE A 192 -12.09 -1.64 -18.72
N ILE A 193 -10.81 -1.79 -18.39
CA ILE A 193 -10.33 -2.77 -17.42
C ILE A 193 -9.81 -2.00 -16.21
N LEU A 194 -10.40 -2.24 -15.04
CA LEU A 194 -9.86 -1.81 -13.76
C LEU A 194 -9.21 -3.01 -13.08
N VAL A 195 -7.88 -3.04 -13.02
CA VAL A 195 -7.13 -4.05 -12.28
C VAL A 195 -6.54 -3.41 -11.05
N GLN A 196 -6.85 -3.94 -9.87
CA GLN A 196 -6.28 -3.39 -8.65
C GLN A 196 -6.21 -4.39 -7.50
N THR A 197 -5.40 -4.03 -6.52
CA THR A 197 -5.47 -4.56 -5.16
C THR A 197 -6.31 -3.61 -4.32
N ARG A 198 -7.39 -4.08 -3.69
CA ARG A 198 -8.30 -3.21 -2.92
C ARG A 198 -7.60 -2.62 -1.70
N TRP A 199 -7.72 -1.31 -1.50
CA TRP A 199 -7.18 -0.63 -0.31
C TRP A 199 -8.25 -0.14 0.64
N HIS A 200 -9.39 0.28 0.11
CA HIS A 200 -10.43 0.97 0.85
C HIS A 200 -11.80 0.66 0.22
N GLU A 201 -12.87 0.62 1.02
CA GLU A 201 -14.20 0.31 0.49
C GLU A 201 -14.67 1.34 -0.55
N ASP A 202 -14.41 2.62 -0.29
CA ASP A 202 -14.69 3.79 -1.15
C ASP A 202 -13.58 4.08 -2.19
N ASP A 203 -12.71 3.11 -2.49
CA ASP A 203 -11.78 3.26 -3.61
C ASP A 203 -12.51 3.31 -4.97
N LEU A 204 -11.79 3.53 -6.08
CA LEU A 204 -12.40 3.69 -7.40
C LEU A 204 -13.31 2.50 -7.78
N ALA A 205 -12.89 1.26 -7.46
CA ALA A 205 -13.74 0.09 -7.67
C ALA A 205 -15.01 0.14 -6.83
N GLY A 206 -14.88 0.49 -5.55
CA GLY A 206 -16.00 0.65 -4.64
C GLY A 206 -17.06 1.61 -5.17
N ARG A 207 -16.64 2.80 -5.59
CA ARG A 207 -17.56 3.81 -6.15
C ARG A 207 -18.23 3.34 -7.44
N LEU A 208 -17.47 2.70 -8.34
CA LEU A 208 -18.02 2.15 -9.59
C LEU A 208 -19.06 1.06 -9.34
N LEU A 209 -18.79 0.16 -8.38
CA LEU A 209 -19.73 -0.89 -8.01
C LEU A 209 -20.95 -0.35 -7.26
N ALA A 210 -20.82 0.78 -6.54
CA ALA A 210 -21.94 1.44 -5.90
C ALA A 210 -22.86 2.16 -6.91
N GLU A 211 -22.30 2.80 -7.94
CA GLU A 211 -23.08 3.50 -8.97
C GLU A 211 -23.69 2.56 -10.02
N ALA A 212 -22.95 1.55 -10.46
CA ALA A 212 -23.35 0.70 -11.58
C ALA A 212 -22.88 -0.76 -11.39
N PRO A 213 -23.41 -1.48 -10.38
CA PRO A 213 -22.98 -2.85 -10.07
C PRO A 213 -23.18 -3.82 -11.24
N ASP A 214 -24.26 -3.66 -12.00
CA ASP A 214 -24.64 -4.56 -13.09
C ASP A 214 -23.84 -4.31 -14.39
N GLU A 215 -23.13 -3.18 -14.49
CA GLU A 215 -22.27 -2.90 -15.66
C GLU A 215 -20.94 -3.63 -15.58
N TRP A 216 -20.40 -3.86 -14.38
CA TRP A 216 -19.06 -4.38 -14.20
C TRP A 216 -19.04 -5.89 -13.98
N LYS A 217 -18.35 -6.60 -14.87
CA LYS A 217 -17.96 -7.98 -14.58
C LYS A 217 -16.80 -7.98 -13.58
N VAL A 218 -16.98 -8.60 -12.41
CA VAL A 218 -15.97 -8.65 -11.35
C VAL A 218 -15.29 -10.01 -11.28
N LEU A 219 -13.98 -10.04 -11.51
CA LEU A 219 -13.10 -11.17 -11.22
C LEU A 219 -12.39 -10.92 -9.89
N LYS A 220 -12.99 -11.37 -8.78
CA LYS A 220 -12.40 -11.33 -7.43
C LYS A 220 -11.65 -12.64 -7.14
N LEU A 221 -10.35 -12.56 -6.90
CA LEU A 221 -9.50 -13.72 -6.61
C LEU A 221 -8.76 -13.49 -5.28
N PRO A 222 -9.34 -13.86 -4.12
CA PRO A 222 -8.69 -13.69 -2.82
C PRO A 222 -7.48 -14.62 -2.66
N ALA A 223 -6.48 -14.22 -1.88
CA ALA A 223 -5.27 -14.99 -1.62
C ALA A 223 -5.55 -16.37 -1.03
N VAL A 224 -6.64 -16.51 -0.27
CA VAL A 224 -7.15 -17.76 0.30
C VAL A 224 -8.60 -17.92 -0.12
N ALA A 225 -9.04 -19.13 -0.45
CA ALA A 225 -10.42 -19.38 -0.82
C ALA A 225 -11.34 -19.26 0.40
N GLU A 226 -12.47 -18.58 0.26
CA GLU A 226 -13.45 -18.40 1.33
C GLU A 226 -14.48 -19.54 1.35
N GLU A 227 -14.72 -20.14 0.19
CA GLU A 227 -15.67 -21.23 -0.05
C GLU A 227 -15.08 -22.26 -1.01
N ASP A 228 -15.73 -23.43 -1.09
CA ASP A 228 -15.36 -24.46 -2.06
C ASP A 228 -15.76 -24.02 -3.47
N GLY A 229 -14.75 -23.84 -4.32
CA GLY A 229 -14.92 -23.45 -5.71
C GLY A 229 -14.45 -24.53 -6.68
N PHE A 230 -14.69 -24.28 -7.97
CA PHE A 230 -14.29 -25.20 -9.04
C PHE A 230 -12.77 -25.45 -9.10
N PHE A 231 -11.96 -24.44 -8.78
CA PHE A 231 -10.50 -24.51 -8.92
C PHE A 231 -9.74 -24.80 -7.62
N ARG A 232 -10.38 -24.59 -6.46
CA ARG A 232 -9.74 -24.72 -5.14
C ARG A 232 -10.80 -24.84 -4.04
N ARG A 233 -10.46 -25.55 -2.97
CA ARG A 233 -11.30 -25.70 -1.77
C ARG A 233 -11.14 -24.53 -0.80
N CYS A 234 -12.11 -24.35 0.09
CA CYS A 234 -12.05 -23.38 1.18
C CYS A 234 -10.70 -23.52 1.94
N GLY A 235 -10.04 -22.38 2.19
CA GLY A 235 -8.75 -22.31 2.86
C GLY A 235 -7.53 -22.58 1.96
N GLU A 236 -7.68 -22.91 0.69
CA GLU A 236 -6.55 -23.14 -0.22
C GLU A 236 -5.98 -21.82 -0.80
N PRO A 237 -4.63 -21.70 -0.88
CA PRO A 237 -3.98 -20.56 -1.51
C PRO A 237 -4.37 -20.37 -2.98
N LEU A 238 -4.43 -19.11 -3.43
CA LEU A 238 -4.64 -18.76 -4.85
C LEU A 238 -3.51 -19.28 -5.74
N TRP A 239 -2.27 -19.19 -5.27
CA TRP A 239 -1.07 -19.60 -6.00
C TRP A 239 -0.12 -20.37 -5.08
N ALA A 240 -0.49 -21.60 -4.73
CA ALA A 240 0.19 -22.42 -3.73
C ALA A 240 1.67 -22.66 -4.03
N GLU A 241 2.06 -22.75 -5.32
CA GLU A 241 3.44 -22.94 -5.75
C GLU A 241 4.34 -21.74 -5.45
N LYS A 242 3.74 -20.54 -5.30
CA LYS A 242 4.47 -19.31 -5.00
C LYS A 242 4.27 -18.84 -3.56
N TYR A 243 3.03 -18.92 -3.06
CA TYR A 243 2.61 -18.48 -1.73
C TYR A 243 1.81 -19.60 -1.07
N GLY A 244 2.51 -20.48 -0.35
CA GLY A 244 1.89 -21.57 0.43
C GLY A 244 1.19 -21.07 1.69
N ARG A 245 0.51 -21.98 2.41
CA ARG A 245 -0.23 -21.64 3.64
C ARG A 245 0.64 -20.95 4.70
N ASP A 246 1.86 -21.47 4.93
CA ASP A 246 2.77 -20.92 5.94
C ASP A 246 3.24 -19.50 5.58
N GLU A 247 3.54 -19.25 4.32
CA GLU A 247 3.97 -17.93 3.86
C GLU A 247 2.83 -16.91 3.94
N LEU A 248 1.63 -17.30 3.50
CA LEU A 248 0.42 -16.48 3.66
C LEU A 248 0.12 -16.20 5.14
N GLY A 249 0.35 -17.18 6.03
CA GLY A 249 0.24 -16.99 7.48
C GLY A 249 1.21 -15.94 8.02
N ARG A 250 2.48 -15.99 7.62
CA ARG A 250 3.49 -14.98 8.00
C ARG A 250 3.16 -13.59 7.45
N ILE A 251 2.68 -13.53 6.20
CA ILE A 251 2.23 -12.27 5.58
C ILE A 251 1.07 -11.70 6.39
N LYS A 252 0.03 -12.50 6.68
CA LYS A 252 -1.14 -12.06 7.48
C LYS A 252 -0.71 -11.50 8.84
N GLN A 253 0.17 -12.21 9.55
CA GLN A 253 0.70 -11.75 10.85
C GLN A 253 1.48 -10.43 10.72
N SER A 254 2.27 -10.28 9.65
CA SER A 254 3.13 -9.11 9.46
C SER A 254 2.35 -7.86 9.06
N VAL A 255 1.33 -8.00 8.21
CA VAL A 255 0.55 -6.85 7.71
C VAL A 255 -0.67 -6.52 8.58
N GLY A 256 -1.08 -7.43 9.46
CA GLY A 256 -2.29 -7.30 10.27
C GLY A 256 -3.58 -7.60 9.50
N SER A 257 -4.67 -7.87 10.22
CA SER A 257 -5.91 -8.36 9.60
C SER A 257 -6.58 -7.36 8.65
N ARG A 258 -6.45 -6.05 8.90
CA ARG A 258 -7.05 -5.04 8.03
C ARG A 258 -6.39 -5.00 6.65
N VAL A 259 -5.07 -4.88 6.62
CA VAL A 259 -4.30 -4.87 5.36
C VAL A 259 -4.42 -6.23 4.66
N TRP A 260 -4.47 -7.32 5.43
CA TRP A 260 -4.74 -8.65 4.90
C TRP A 260 -6.10 -8.73 4.20
N ASN A 261 -7.18 -8.32 4.86
CA ASN A 261 -8.53 -8.38 4.30
C ASN A 261 -8.64 -7.50 3.05
N ALA A 262 -8.15 -6.26 3.11
CA ALA A 262 -8.16 -5.35 1.97
C ALA A 262 -7.31 -5.90 0.81
N LEU A 263 -5.99 -6.06 1.03
CA LEU A 263 -5.06 -6.32 -0.08
C LEU A 263 -5.00 -7.78 -0.50
N TYR A 264 -5.26 -8.73 0.38
CA TYR A 264 -5.13 -10.15 0.08
C TYR A 264 -6.50 -10.81 -0.12
N MET A 265 -7.49 -10.49 0.70
CA MET A 265 -8.85 -11.04 0.52
C MET A 265 -9.71 -10.21 -0.45
N GLN A 266 -9.26 -9.01 -0.85
CA GLN A 266 -10.03 -8.07 -1.70
C GLN A 266 -11.32 -7.58 -1.03
N GLU A 267 -11.33 -7.54 0.31
CA GLU A 267 -12.45 -7.13 1.15
C GLU A 267 -12.02 -6.02 2.11
N PRO A 268 -11.86 -4.79 1.61
CA PRO A 268 -11.63 -3.65 2.50
C PRO A 268 -12.87 -3.42 3.35
N ALA A 269 -12.68 -3.26 4.65
CA ALA A 269 -13.74 -2.90 5.57
C ALA A 269 -13.88 -1.37 5.69
N PRO A 270 -15.08 -0.87 6.04
CA PRO A 270 -15.28 0.52 6.35
C PRO A 270 -14.31 1.07 7.39
N ASP A 271 -13.97 2.35 7.25
CA ASP A 271 -13.32 3.13 8.30
C ASP A 271 -14.25 3.42 9.50
N SER A 272 -15.52 3.01 9.43
CA SER A 272 -16.50 3.18 10.52
C SER A 272 -16.27 2.27 11.73
N GLY A 273 -15.28 1.37 11.67
CA GLY A 273 -14.85 0.55 12.81
C GLY A 273 -13.81 1.26 13.68
N THR A 274 -13.86 1.04 14.99
CA THR A 274 -12.84 1.46 15.96
C THR A 274 -11.45 0.99 15.52
N VAL A 275 -10.51 1.91 15.31
CA VAL A 275 -9.18 1.58 14.73
C VAL A 275 -8.39 0.65 15.64
N LEU A 276 -8.50 0.84 16.96
CA LEU A 276 -7.86 0.05 17.99
C LEU A 276 -8.94 -0.64 18.85
N LYS A 277 -8.93 -1.97 18.95
CA LYS A 277 -9.98 -2.73 19.65
C LYS A 277 -9.65 -2.93 21.13
N ARG A 278 -10.69 -2.97 21.97
CA ARG A 278 -10.58 -3.23 23.42
C ARG A 278 -9.94 -4.59 23.74
N ASP A 279 -10.18 -5.62 22.92
CA ASP A 279 -9.70 -6.98 23.21
C ASP A 279 -8.24 -7.23 22.81
N TRP A 280 -7.55 -6.23 22.22
CA TRP A 280 -6.15 -6.35 21.81
C TRP A 280 -5.16 -6.05 22.93
N TRP A 281 -5.59 -5.32 23.96
CA TRP A 281 -4.72 -4.91 25.06
C TRP A 281 -4.39 -6.10 25.95
N ARG A 282 -3.11 -6.25 26.26
CA ARG A 282 -2.66 -7.14 27.33
C ARG A 282 -2.40 -6.33 28.57
N TYR A 283 -2.47 -6.97 29.73
CA TYR A 283 -2.24 -6.33 31.01
C TYR A 283 -1.13 -7.03 31.78
N TYR A 284 -0.45 -6.29 32.65
CA TYR A 284 0.60 -6.81 33.51
C TYR A 284 0.48 -6.25 34.94
N LYS A 285 0.85 -7.08 35.91
CA LYS A 285 0.91 -6.72 37.34
C LYS A 285 2.30 -6.27 37.79
N THR A 286 3.33 -6.84 37.18
CA THR A 286 4.72 -6.58 37.57
C THR A 286 5.54 -6.40 36.30
N MET A 287 6.30 -5.30 36.23
CA MET A 287 7.19 -5.03 35.12
C MET A 287 8.25 -6.13 35.00
N PRO A 288 8.58 -6.63 33.79
CA PRO A 288 9.69 -7.55 33.62
C PRO A 288 10.99 -6.98 34.19
N SER A 289 11.80 -7.80 34.86
CA SER A 289 13.07 -7.36 35.47
C SER A 289 14.21 -7.16 34.45
N ASP A 290 14.10 -7.77 33.28
CA ASP A 290 15.06 -7.86 32.18
C ASP A 290 14.54 -7.11 30.94
N VAL A 291 14.25 -5.81 31.12
CA VAL A 291 13.86 -4.92 30.01
C VAL A 291 15.08 -4.56 29.18
N ASP A 292 14.96 -4.64 27.85
CA ASP A 292 16.03 -4.33 26.90
C ASP A 292 16.38 -2.83 26.93
N TYR A 293 15.37 -1.97 26.88
CA TYR A 293 15.54 -0.51 26.99
C TYR A 293 14.23 0.21 27.35
N TRP A 294 14.40 1.46 27.75
CA TRP A 294 13.34 2.37 28.17
C TRP A 294 13.38 3.67 27.36
N PHE A 295 12.21 4.23 27.08
CA PHE A 295 12.08 5.51 26.39
C PHE A 295 10.81 6.25 26.81
N GLN A 296 10.73 7.52 26.43
CA GLN A 296 9.53 8.34 26.59
C GLN A 296 9.01 8.77 25.21
N SER A 297 7.70 8.88 25.08
CA SER A 297 7.02 9.45 23.93
C SER A 297 6.15 10.60 24.39
N TRP A 298 6.32 11.76 23.76
CA TRP A 298 5.60 12.98 24.09
C TRP A 298 4.79 13.45 22.89
N ASP A 299 3.49 13.62 23.12
CA ASP A 299 2.60 14.40 22.28
C ASP A 299 2.34 15.75 22.96
N MET A 300 2.52 16.82 22.20
CA MET A 300 2.44 18.19 22.72
C MET A 300 1.40 18.99 21.97
N SER A 301 0.53 19.68 22.69
CA SER A 301 -0.45 20.58 22.12
C SER A 301 0.03 22.04 22.09
N PHE A 302 -0.58 22.86 21.22
CA PHE A 302 -0.51 24.32 21.30
C PHE A 302 -1.54 24.85 22.29
N LYS A 303 -1.27 26.01 22.93
CA LYS A 303 -2.28 26.73 23.70
C LYS A 303 -2.89 27.84 22.82
N GLY A 304 -4.18 27.74 22.51
CA GLY A 304 -4.90 28.79 21.78
C GLY A 304 -6.43 28.67 21.91
N SER A 305 -7.00 29.39 22.87
CA SER A 305 -8.44 29.53 23.22
C SER A 305 -9.15 28.35 23.90
N GLU A 306 -10.32 28.62 24.50
CA GLU A 306 -11.05 27.76 25.45
C GLU A 306 -11.27 26.34 24.91
N GLY A 307 -10.63 25.36 25.58
CA GLY A 307 -10.66 23.96 25.17
C GLY A 307 -9.29 23.27 25.08
N ALA A 308 -8.18 23.97 25.38
CA ALA A 308 -6.79 23.51 25.30
C ALA A 308 -6.59 21.98 25.27
N ASP A 309 -6.04 21.49 24.16
CA ASP A 309 -5.70 20.08 23.93
C ASP A 309 -4.67 19.59 24.97
N TYR A 310 -4.68 18.29 25.27
CA TYR A 310 -3.83 17.74 26.33
C TYR A 310 -2.37 17.63 25.88
N VAL A 311 -1.45 17.76 26.84
CA VAL A 311 -0.07 17.30 26.68
C VAL A 311 0.00 15.90 27.30
N VAL A 312 0.54 14.94 26.55
CA VAL A 312 0.68 13.56 27.01
C VAL A 312 2.15 13.13 26.95
N GLY A 313 2.67 12.63 28.06
CA GLY A 313 3.98 11.98 28.14
C GLY A 313 3.84 10.54 28.62
N GLN A 314 4.28 9.58 27.82
CA GLN A 314 4.23 8.15 28.13
C GLN A 314 5.63 7.59 28.32
N VAL A 315 5.82 6.73 29.32
CA VAL A 315 7.07 5.99 29.56
C VAL A 315 6.89 4.54 29.14
N TRP A 316 7.78 4.05 28.28
CA TRP A 316 7.71 2.72 27.70
C TRP A 316 8.95 1.89 27.99
N ALA A 317 8.73 0.61 28.26
CA ALA A 317 9.75 -0.43 28.36
C ALA A 317 9.61 -1.43 27.20
N VAL A 318 10.73 -1.92 26.69
CA VAL A 318 10.78 -2.93 25.61
C VAL A 318 11.43 -4.21 26.11
N LYS A 319 10.77 -5.35 25.89
CA LYS A 319 11.35 -6.68 26.12
C LYS A 319 10.99 -7.59 24.95
N GLY A 320 11.96 -7.94 24.12
CA GLY A 320 11.75 -8.72 22.90
C GLY A 320 10.72 -8.05 21.98
N SER A 321 9.61 -8.75 21.68
CA SER A 321 8.48 -8.19 20.92
C SER A 321 7.49 -7.41 21.80
N GLY A 322 7.57 -7.50 23.13
CA GLY A 322 6.65 -6.85 24.06
C GLY A 322 6.98 -5.37 24.30
N ARG A 323 5.95 -4.54 24.38
CA ARG A 323 5.98 -3.10 24.67
C ARG A 323 5.11 -2.85 25.90
N TYR A 324 5.70 -2.32 26.96
CA TYR A 324 5.05 -2.15 28.27
C TYR A 324 4.94 -0.67 28.59
N LEU A 325 3.71 -0.16 28.71
CA LEU A 325 3.47 1.20 29.20
C LEU A 325 3.71 1.20 30.71
N ALA A 326 4.67 1.98 31.19
CA ALA A 326 5.06 1.99 32.59
C ALA A 326 4.41 3.13 33.38
N ASP A 327 4.31 4.30 32.76
CA ASP A 327 3.81 5.51 33.39
C ASP A 327 3.26 6.47 32.32
N MET A 328 2.40 7.38 32.75
CA MET A 328 1.83 8.40 31.89
C MET A 328 1.49 9.66 32.67
N VAL A 329 1.86 10.80 32.09
CA VAL A 329 1.32 12.11 32.47
C VAL A 329 0.40 12.61 31.37
N ARG A 330 -0.77 13.12 31.75
CA ARG A 330 -1.71 13.80 30.86
C ARG A 330 -2.29 15.00 31.59
N ASP A 331 -2.09 16.19 31.06
CA ASP A 331 -2.68 17.41 31.61
C ASP A 331 -2.74 18.53 30.57
N ARG A 332 -3.53 19.57 30.86
CA ARG A 332 -3.58 20.80 30.07
C ARG A 332 -2.48 21.75 30.53
N MET A 333 -1.33 21.65 29.87
CA MET A 333 -0.13 22.37 30.29
C MET A 333 0.14 23.59 29.39
N ASP A 334 0.52 24.71 30.01
CA ASP A 334 1.24 25.74 29.27
C ASP A 334 2.71 25.35 29.07
N PHE A 335 3.44 26.13 28.28
CA PHE A 335 4.84 25.85 27.96
C PHE A 335 5.71 25.59 29.21
N SER A 336 5.60 26.44 30.23
CA SER A 336 6.39 26.31 31.47
C SER A 336 6.00 25.05 32.26
N ALA A 337 4.71 24.72 32.31
CA ALA A 337 4.22 23.48 32.89
C ALA A 337 4.70 22.25 32.10
N THR A 338 4.66 22.28 30.77
CA THR A 338 5.17 21.21 29.89
C THR A 338 6.65 20.94 30.13
N VAL A 339 7.48 22.00 30.16
CA VAL A 339 8.92 21.89 30.47
C VAL A 339 9.15 21.23 31.83
N ARG A 340 8.37 21.61 32.85
CA ARG A 340 8.44 20.98 34.19
C ARG A 340 8.00 19.53 34.16
N ALA A 341 6.94 19.19 33.44
CA ALA A 341 6.45 17.82 33.33
C ALA A 341 7.48 16.90 32.68
N VAL A 342 8.14 17.34 31.59
CA VAL A 342 9.22 16.58 30.94
C VAL A 342 10.38 16.35 31.90
N LYS A 343 10.81 17.39 32.63
CA LYS A 343 11.86 17.28 33.65
C LYS A 343 11.48 16.29 34.75
N ASN A 344 10.28 16.41 35.30
CA ASN A 344 9.80 15.57 36.40
C ASN A 344 9.68 14.10 35.98
N LEU A 345 9.04 13.81 34.85
CA LEU A 345 8.90 12.44 34.36
C LEU A 345 10.27 11.83 34.00
N THR A 346 11.19 12.63 33.45
CA THR A 346 12.59 12.21 33.21
C THR A 346 13.33 11.92 34.51
N ALA A 347 13.13 12.72 35.56
CA ALA A 347 13.76 12.48 36.86
C ALA A 347 13.21 11.24 37.58
N LEU A 348 11.92 10.95 37.42
CA LEU A 348 11.28 9.73 37.94
C LEU A 348 11.73 8.47 37.20
N TRP A 349 12.03 8.60 35.91
CA TRP A 349 12.43 7.48 35.04
C TRP A 349 13.81 7.73 34.39
N PRO A 350 14.90 7.82 35.18
CA PRO A 350 16.23 8.15 34.67
C PRO A 350 16.78 7.11 33.68
N GLN A 351 16.28 5.87 33.72
CA GLN A 351 16.60 4.80 32.77
C GLN A 351 16.01 5.03 31.38
N ALA A 352 14.96 5.85 31.23
CA ALA A 352 14.36 6.19 29.94
C ALA A 352 15.24 7.18 29.17
N LYS A 353 16.29 6.66 28.52
CA LYS A 353 17.35 7.50 27.93
C LYS A 353 16.86 8.30 26.72
N ALA A 354 16.02 7.71 25.86
CA ALA A 354 15.43 8.38 24.70
C ALA A 354 14.10 9.05 25.05
N LYS A 355 13.89 10.28 24.60
CA LYS A 355 12.66 11.07 24.75
C LYS A 355 12.25 11.56 23.37
N TYR A 356 11.30 10.87 22.75
CA TYR A 356 10.74 11.23 21.46
C TYR A 356 9.71 12.33 21.65
N VAL A 357 9.86 13.41 20.90
CA VAL A 357 8.97 14.57 20.92
C VAL A 357 8.59 14.88 19.48
N GLU A 358 7.29 14.95 19.20
CA GLU A 358 6.82 15.37 17.87
C GLU A 358 7.31 16.80 17.57
N ASP A 359 7.99 17.01 16.44
CA ASP A 359 8.50 18.33 16.05
C ASP A 359 7.41 19.16 15.37
N LYS A 360 6.31 19.33 16.10
CA LYS A 360 5.16 20.16 15.79
C LYS A 360 4.67 20.78 17.09
N ALA A 361 3.68 21.67 16.99
CA ALA A 361 3.10 22.27 18.17
C ALA A 361 4.14 22.99 19.05
N ASN A 362 4.01 22.87 20.36
CA ASN A 362 5.01 23.34 21.32
C ASN A 362 6.27 22.44 21.36
N GLY A 363 6.29 21.31 20.64
CA GLY A 363 7.40 20.35 20.58
C GLY A 363 8.74 20.98 20.25
N SER A 364 8.83 21.75 19.17
CA SER A 364 10.07 22.41 18.74
C SER A 364 10.62 23.36 19.82
N ALA A 365 9.73 24.08 20.50
CA ALA A 365 10.11 25.02 21.56
C ALA A 365 10.61 24.29 22.81
N VAL A 366 9.95 23.19 23.20
CA VAL A 366 10.34 22.37 24.36
C VAL A 366 11.68 21.66 24.08
N LEU A 367 11.84 21.12 22.87
CA LEU A 367 13.11 20.54 22.41
C LEU A 367 14.24 21.56 22.53
N SER A 368 14.05 22.78 22.02
CA SER A 368 15.06 23.85 22.09
C SER A 368 15.41 24.23 23.54
N ALA A 369 14.40 24.41 24.39
CA ALA A 369 14.58 24.80 25.78
C ALA A 369 15.31 23.74 26.61
N LEU A 370 15.01 22.45 26.40
CA LEU A 370 15.53 21.37 27.22
C LEU A 370 16.80 20.72 26.67
N ARG A 371 17.23 21.01 25.44
CA ARG A 371 18.36 20.32 24.78
C ARG A 371 19.69 20.38 25.54
N LYS A 372 19.92 21.45 26.33
CA LYS A 372 21.13 21.62 27.15
C LYS A 372 21.01 21.00 28.54
N GLU A 373 19.80 20.70 28.99
CA GLU A 373 19.52 20.22 30.34
C GLU A 373 19.21 18.71 30.38
N ILE A 374 18.55 18.19 29.35
CA ILE A 374 18.13 16.79 29.26
C ILE A 374 18.81 16.11 28.08
N GLN A 375 19.49 15.01 28.37
CA GLN A 375 20.05 14.14 27.34
C GLN A 375 18.98 13.25 26.70
N GLY A 376 19.17 12.97 25.41
CA GLY A 376 18.36 12.01 24.66
C GLY A 376 17.02 12.54 24.17
N LEU A 377 16.86 13.86 24.04
CA LEU A 377 15.74 14.48 23.33
C LEU A 377 15.87 14.26 21.82
N ILE A 378 14.87 13.63 21.21
CA ILE A 378 14.84 13.23 19.81
C ILE A 378 13.58 13.81 19.16
N ALA A 379 13.77 14.67 18.16
CA ALA A 379 12.69 15.19 17.34
C ALA A 379 12.13 14.09 16.42
N VAL A 380 10.80 13.96 16.38
CA VAL A 380 10.08 13.04 15.49
C VAL A 380 9.23 13.86 14.53
N GLU A 381 9.44 13.69 13.23
CA GLU A 381 8.54 14.23 12.22
C GLU A 381 7.39 13.24 11.97
N PRO A 382 6.13 13.64 12.20
CA PRO A 382 4.99 12.75 11.96
C PRO A 382 4.82 12.52 10.45
N LYS A 383 4.79 11.25 10.04
CA LYS A 383 4.58 10.84 8.65
C LYS A 383 3.17 10.29 8.45
N GLY A 384 2.43 10.86 7.49
CA GLY A 384 1.04 10.50 7.21
C GLY A 384 0.03 11.12 8.19
N SER A 385 -1.26 10.79 8.00
CA SER A 385 -2.34 11.24 8.89
C SER A 385 -2.33 10.50 10.23
N LYS A 386 -3.02 11.04 11.26
CA LYS A 386 -3.20 10.37 12.56
C LYS A 386 -3.73 8.94 12.41
N ILE A 387 -4.75 8.79 11.55
CA ILE A 387 -5.35 7.50 11.21
C ILE A 387 -4.32 6.55 10.57
N ALA A 388 -3.50 7.04 9.63
CA ALA A 388 -2.45 6.24 9.00
C ALA A 388 -1.40 5.76 10.02
N ARG A 389 -1.02 6.60 11.00
CA ARG A 389 -0.10 6.23 12.09
C ARG A 389 -0.72 5.17 13.02
N ALA A 390 -2.00 5.28 13.34
CA ALA A 390 -2.72 4.28 14.12
C ALA A 390 -2.80 2.93 13.40
N TYR A 391 -3.06 2.94 12.09
CA TYR A 391 -3.04 1.72 11.28
C TYR A 391 -1.64 1.08 11.20
N ALA A 392 -0.57 1.86 11.23
CA ALA A 392 0.80 1.33 11.19
C ALA A 392 1.16 0.49 12.43
N VAL A 393 0.60 0.82 13.60
CA VAL A 393 0.91 0.14 14.87
C VAL A 393 -0.12 -0.93 15.24
N GLN A 394 -1.25 -0.99 14.53
CA GLN A 394 -2.32 -1.96 14.72
C GLN A 394 -1.82 -3.43 14.76
N PRO A 395 -0.88 -3.87 13.90
CA PRO A 395 -0.38 -5.25 13.94
C PRO A 395 0.29 -5.62 15.27
N ILE A 396 0.96 -4.66 15.94
CA ILE A 396 1.64 -4.89 17.23
C ILE A 396 0.60 -5.12 18.33
N LEU A 397 -0.47 -4.32 18.34
CA LEU A 397 -1.60 -4.46 19.27
C LEU A 397 -2.35 -5.78 19.03
N GLU A 398 -2.71 -6.06 17.78
CA GLU A 398 -3.43 -7.28 17.40
C GLU A 398 -2.66 -8.56 17.76
N ALA A 399 -1.32 -8.54 17.63
CA ALA A 399 -0.46 -9.65 18.04
C ALA A 399 -0.36 -9.84 19.56
N GLY A 400 -0.97 -8.96 20.37
CA GLY A 400 -0.90 -9.01 21.84
C GLY A 400 0.46 -8.60 22.39
N ASN A 401 1.20 -7.76 21.67
CA ASN A 401 2.55 -7.33 22.07
C ASN A 401 2.56 -6.01 22.87
N VAL A 402 1.41 -5.43 23.20
CA VAL A 402 1.30 -4.20 23.99
C VAL A 402 0.65 -4.49 25.33
N TYR A 403 1.33 -4.10 26.40
CA TYR A 403 1.01 -4.40 27.79
C TYR A 403 0.77 -3.12 28.59
N LEU A 404 -0.38 -3.04 29.24
CA LEU A 404 -0.79 -1.94 30.12
C LEU A 404 -0.78 -2.38 31.59
N PRO A 405 -0.46 -1.49 32.54
CA PRO A 405 -0.45 -1.85 33.95
C PRO A 405 -1.89 -2.01 34.47
N GLU A 406 -2.16 -3.09 35.21
CA GLU A 406 -3.49 -3.38 35.77
C GLU A 406 -3.92 -2.37 36.85
N ASP A 407 -2.96 -1.78 37.56
CA ASP A 407 -3.19 -0.96 38.75
C ASP A 407 -3.28 0.55 38.46
N LYS A 408 -3.19 0.99 37.20
CA LYS A 408 -3.19 2.41 36.82
C LYS A 408 -4.46 2.80 36.09
N ALA A 409 -5.09 3.88 36.56
CA ALA A 409 -6.30 4.45 35.95
C ALA A 409 -6.12 4.82 34.47
N PHE A 410 -4.94 5.34 34.11
CA PHE A 410 -4.65 5.72 32.73
C PHE A 410 -4.76 4.55 31.73
N SER A 411 -4.64 3.30 32.18
CA SER A 411 -4.77 2.13 31.31
C SER A 411 -6.18 2.04 30.76
N ALA A 412 -7.20 2.19 31.60
CA ALA A 412 -8.60 2.18 31.17
C ALA A 412 -8.91 3.39 30.28
N GLU A 413 -8.42 4.57 30.64
CA GLU A 413 -8.58 5.79 29.84
C GLU A 413 -7.99 5.64 28.43
N LEU A 414 -6.79 5.05 28.32
CA LEU A 414 -6.14 4.80 27.03
C LEU A 414 -6.92 3.83 26.17
N VAL A 415 -7.41 2.73 26.75
CA VAL A 415 -8.21 1.75 26.02
C VAL A 415 -9.50 2.38 25.49
N GLU A 416 -10.17 3.20 26.30
CA GLU A 416 -11.40 3.88 25.88
C GLU A 416 -11.15 4.96 24.81
N GLU A 417 -10.11 5.77 24.95
CA GLU A 417 -9.74 6.77 23.94
C GLU A 417 -9.35 6.10 22.62
N ALA A 418 -8.54 5.04 22.68
CA ALA A 418 -8.14 4.24 21.52
C ALA A 418 -9.32 3.54 20.84
N ALA A 419 -10.29 3.04 21.61
CA ALA A 419 -11.51 2.45 21.08
C ALA A 419 -12.44 3.50 20.45
N ALA A 420 -12.43 4.74 20.93
CA ALA A 420 -13.20 5.82 20.33
C ALA A 420 -12.54 6.42 19.08
N PHE A 421 -11.22 6.25 18.92
CA PHE A 421 -10.46 6.80 17.79
C PHE A 421 -10.92 6.22 16.42
N PRO A 422 -11.08 7.07 15.37
CA PRO A 422 -10.72 8.49 15.28
C PRO A 422 -11.85 9.46 15.61
N PHE A 423 -13.00 8.96 16.07
CA PHE A 423 -14.22 9.76 16.27
C PHE A 423 -14.38 10.25 17.73
N GLY A 424 -13.47 9.85 18.61
CA GLY A 424 -13.42 10.28 20.00
C GLY A 424 -13.16 11.79 20.11
N ARG A 425 -13.57 12.37 21.25
CA ARG A 425 -13.37 13.80 21.55
C ARG A 425 -11.89 14.18 21.70
N HIS A 426 -11.06 13.21 22.09
CA HIS A 426 -9.64 13.36 22.33
C HIS A 426 -8.88 12.24 21.60
N ASP A 427 -7.67 12.55 21.14
CA ASP A 427 -6.77 11.59 20.50
C ASP A 427 -5.31 11.72 20.96
N ASP A 428 -5.03 12.58 21.94
CA ASP A 428 -3.67 12.91 22.41
C ASP A 428 -2.95 11.68 22.99
N MET A 429 -3.67 10.80 23.71
CA MET A 429 -3.10 9.57 24.27
C MET A 429 -2.79 8.55 23.16
N VAL A 430 -3.62 8.53 22.11
CA VAL A 430 -3.43 7.69 20.92
C VAL A 430 -2.26 8.20 20.09
N ASP A 431 -2.07 9.51 19.95
CA ASP A 431 -0.93 10.10 19.25
C ASP A 431 0.40 9.77 19.97
N ALA A 432 0.46 9.96 21.29
CA ALA A 432 1.63 9.58 22.09
C ALA A 432 1.95 8.07 22.00
N LEU A 433 0.92 7.22 22.03
CA LEU A 433 1.02 5.76 21.89
C LEU A 433 1.53 5.36 20.50
N THR A 434 0.91 5.88 19.45
CA THR A 434 1.26 5.49 18.07
C THR A 434 2.67 5.94 17.72
N GLN A 435 3.10 7.12 18.19
CA GLN A 435 4.49 7.54 18.12
C GLN A 435 5.40 6.56 18.88
N ALA A 436 5.05 6.20 20.12
CA ALA A 436 5.86 5.28 20.92
C ALA A 436 6.07 3.93 20.24
N LEU A 437 4.99 3.33 19.75
CA LEU A 437 5.04 2.01 19.12
C LEU A 437 5.81 2.04 17.80
N ASN A 438 5.66 3.09 16.98
CA ASN A 438 6.45 3.27 15.76
C ASN A 438 7.95 3.42 16.06
N GLU A 439 8.32 4.23 17.06
CA GLU A 439 9.72 4.45 17.40
C GLU A 439 10.36 3.29 18.18
N SER A 440 9.54 2.42 18.78
CA SER A 440 10.01 1.23 19.49
C SER A 440 10.64 0.17 18.57
N GLY A 441 10.55 0.33 17.25
CA GLY A 441 11.22 -0.55 16.28
C GLY A 441 12.57 -0.01 15.78
N THR A 442 12.87 1.28 15.99
CA THR A 442 13.86 1.98 15.17
C THR A 442 15.28 1.98 15.72
N ARG A 443 15.54 1.74 17.02
CA ARG A 443 16.93 1.74 17.57
C ARG A 443 17.12 0.91 18.86
N ALA A 444 18.05 -0.04 18.81
CA ALA A 444 18.97 -0.27 19.92
C ALA A 444 19.90 0.97 20.03
N VAL A 445 20.18 1.43 21.25
CA VAL A 445 20.93 2.66 21.59
C VAL A 445 22.22 2.81 20.76
N PRO A 446 22.61 4.02 20.30
CA PRO A 446 23.88 4.25 19.60
C PRO A 446 25.10 3.93 20.48
N GLU A 447 26.05 3.17 19.93
CA GLU A 447 27.41 3.07 20.48
C GLU A 447 28.08 4.45 20.52
N GLY A 448 28.87 4.65 21.58
CA GLY A 448 29.36 5.93 22.04
C GLY A 448 30.14 6.77 21.04
N ALA A 449 30.12 8.07 21.30
CA ALA A 449 31.03 9.03 20.73
C ALA A 449 32.50 8.62 21.01
N TYR A 450 33.29 8.44 19.95
CA TYR A 450 34.72 8.77 19.95
C TYR A 450 35.15 9.30 18.58
N SER A 451 35.59 10.56 18.62
CA SER A 451 36.68 11.20 17.87
C SER A 451 37.01 10.74 16.44
N GLY A 452 36.76 11.66 15.50
CA GLY A 452 37.68 12.10 14.45
C GLY A 452 38.55 11.06 13.73
N THR A 453 38.29 10.84 12.45
CA THR A 453 39.24 11.14 11.36
C THR A 453 38.58 10.88 10.02
N SER A 454 38.78 11.79 9.08
CA SER A 454 38.45 11.58 7.67
C SER A 454 39.22 10.36 7.13
N ARG A 455 38.60 9.54 6.28
CA ARG A 455 39.21 9.10 5.02
C ARG A 455 38.20 8.43 4.09
N LYS A 456 38.44 8.69 2.81
CA LYS A 456 37.70 8.30 1.61
C LYS A 456 37.75 6.79 1.33
N ALA A 457 36.81 6.42 0.46
CA ALA A 457 36.95 5.48 -0.68
C ALA A 457 36.61 4.01 -0.43
N GLY A 458 35.92 3.44 -1.42
CA GLY A 458 36.11 2.04 -1.81
C GLY A 458 34.83 1.24 -2.00
N TYR A 459 34.50 1.01 -3.27
CA TYR A 459 33.65 -0.09 -3.74
C TYR A 459 33.87 -1.41 -3.00
N ILE A 460 32.81 -2.23 -2.87
CA ILE A 460 32.67 -3.62 -3.37
C ILE A 460 31.34 -4.18 -2.84
N PHE A 461 30.40 -4.47 -3.73
CA PHE A 461 29.39 -5.53 -3.53
C PHE A 461 29.48 -6.46 -4.74
N LYS A 462 30.03 -7.65 -4.50
CA LYS A 462 29.88 -8.83 -5.36
C LYS A 462 29.28 -9.92 -4.48
N GLY A 463 28.22 -10.55 -4.98
CA GLY A 463 27.65 -11.78 -4.44
C GLY A 463 26.34 -11.56 -3.71
N TYR A 464 25.24 -11.46 -4.46
CA TYR A 464 24.09 -12.36 -4.42
C TYR A 464 23.24 -12.11 -5.67
#